data_AF-A0A934SSV8-F1
#
_entry.id   AF-A0A934SSV8-F1
#
_cell.length_a   1.000
_cell.length_b   1.000
_cell.length_c   1.000
_cell.angle_alpha   90.00
_cell.angle_beta   90.00
_cell.angle_gamma   90.00
#
_symmetry.space_group_name_H-M   'P 1'
#
loop_
_entity.id
_entity.type
_entity.pdbx_description
1 polymer ?
#
loop_
_entity_poly.entity_id
_entity_poly.type
_entity_poly.pdbx_seq_one_letter_code
_entity_poly.pdbx_strand_id
1 'polypeptide(L)'
;MKHVYRQQRGQQGFTLIELMIVVAIIGILAAVAIPQYQDYVTRAKWQENIVAMEPIKLAIAECAQNNAGDLTQCDTATKLNVTLPTPKYASGALALTASTAAITATGTSAVGSYTLIMTPTVNATNITWVVSGTCTKAKCGINPG
;
A
#
# COMPACT_ATOMS: atom_id res chain seq x y z
N MET A 1 -67.53 -30.17 -23.37
CA MET A 1 -66.74 -29.06 -22.81
C MET A 1 -65.70 -29.64 -21.85
N LYS A 2 -64.41 -29.61 -22.20
CA LYS A 2 -63.32 -30.07 -21.32
C LYS A 2 -62.96 -28.91 -20.38
N HIS A 3 -63.29 -29.04 -19.09
CA HIS A 3 -62.83 -28.11 -18.07
C HIS A 3 -61.33 -28.30 -17.83
N VAL A 4 -60.54 -27.29 -18.23
CA VAL A 4 -59.11 -27.22 -17.94
C VAL A 4 -58.95 -26.69 -16.50
N TYR A 5 -58.57 -27.57 -15.56
CA TYR A 5 -58.20 -27.16 -14.20
C TYR A 5 -56.80 -26.53 -14.23
N ARG A 6 -56.72 -25.21 -14.03
CA ARG A 6 -55.46 -24.47 -13.91
C ARG A 6 -54.87 -24.73 -12.52
N GLN A 7 -53.88 -25.62 -12.42
CA GLN A 7 -53.09 -25.84 -11.21
C GLN A 7 -52.32 -24.55 -10.88
N GLN A 8 -52.76 -23.80 -9.86
CA GLN A 8 -51.99 -22.70 -9.30
C GLN A 8 -50.77 -23.31 -8.58
N ARG A 9 -49.59 -23.17 -9.18
CA ARG A 9 -48.32 -23.42 -8.47
C ARG A 9 -48.25 -22.39 -7.34
N GLY A 10 -48.44 -22.82 -6.10
CA GLY A 10 -48.34 -21.95 -4.94
C GLY A 10 -46.95 -21.30 -4.90
N GLN A 11 -46.92 -19.97 -4.82
CA GLN A 11 -45.68 -19.26 -4.54
C GLN A 11 -45.21 -19.67 -3.14
N GLN A 12 -44.17 -20.51 -3.09
CA GLN A 12 -43.45 -20.79 -1.86
C GLN A 12 -42.56 -19.57 -1.58
N GLY A 13 -42.94 -18.76 -0.59
CA GLY A 13 -42.12 -17.67 -0.09
C GLY A 13 -41.03 -18.18 0.86
N PHE A 14 -39.91 -17.44 0.95
CA PHE A 14 -38.88 -17.67 1.97
C PHE A 14 -39.46 -17.48 3.37
N THR A 15 -39.07 -18.34 4.31
CA THR A 15 -39.45 -18.20 5.72
C THR A 15 -38.62 -17.12 6.42
N LEU A 16 -39.20 -16.48 7.43
CA LEU A 16 -38.46 -15.53 8.27
C LEU A 16 -37.28 -16.20 8.99
N ILE A 17 -37.41 -17.48 9.32
CA ILE A 17 -36.35 -18.27 9.97
C ILE A 17 -35.17 -18.46 9.01
N GLU A 18 -35.42 -18.77 7.73
CA GLU A 18 -34.35 -18.87 6.72
C GLU A 18 -33.61 -17.54 6.56
N LEU A 19 -34.34 -16.42 6.49
CA LEU A 19 -33.71 -15.11 6.39
C LEU A 19 -32.89 -14.76 7.64
N MET A 20 -33.36 -15.09 8.83
CA MET A 20 -32.61 -14.85 10.07
C MET A 20 -31.30 -15.64 10.13
N ILE A 21 -31.31 -16.91 9.70
CA ILE A 21 -30.10 -17.74 9.65
C ILE A 21 -29.09 -17.18 8.64
N VAL A 22 -29.56 -16.76 7.46
CA VAL A 22 -28.69 -16.17 6.43
C VAL A 22 -28.04 -14.89 6.93
N VAL A 23 -28.79 -14.01 7.58
CA VAL A 23 -28.25 -12.76 8.15
C VAL A 23 -27.23 -13.06 9.25
N ALA A 24 -27.48 -14.07 10.11
CA ALA A 24 -26.54 -14.47 11.15
C ALA A 24 -25.20 -14.95 10.56
N ILE A 25 -25.23 -15.78 9.51
CA ILE A 25 -24.02 -16.27 8.85
C ILE A 25 -23.27 -15.13 8.16
N ILE A 26 -23.97 -14.26 7.42
CA ILE A 26 -23.35 -13.09 6.77
C ILE A 26 -22.72 -12.16 7.82
N GLY A 27 -23.36 -11.99 8.98
CA GLY A 27 -22.83 -11.18 10.09
C GLY A 27 -21.47 -11.69 10.59
N ILE A 28 -21.33 -13.01 10.78
CA ILE A 28 -20.06 -13.63 11.21
C ILE A 28 -18.98 -13.45 10.14
N LEU A 29 -19.31 -13.73 8.87
CA LEU A 29 -18.37 -13.61 7.76
C LEU A 29 -17.92 -12.14 7.58
N ALA A 30 -18.84 -11.19 7.66
CA ALA A 30 -18.56 -9.77 7.51
C ALA A 30 -17.63 -9.24 8.61
N ALA A 31 -17.80 -9.71 9.86
CA ALA A 31 -16.95 -9.29 10.98
C ALA A 31 -15.45 -9.62 10.76
N VAL A 32 -15.15 -10.75 10.08
CA VAL A 32 -13.77 -11.14 9.75
C VAL A 32 -13.32 -10.54 8.41
N ALA A 33 -14.20 -10.55 7.41
CA ALA A 33 -13.85 -10.15 6.05
C ALA A 33 -13.64 -8.64 5.89
N ILE A 34 -14.43 -7.81 6.57
CA ILE A 34 -14.35 -6.34 6.41
C ILE A 34 -13.00 -5.79 6.86
N PRO A 35 -12.47 -6.10 8.06
CA PRO A 35 -11.14 -5.62 8.47
C PRO A 35 -10.03 -6.09 7.51
N GLN A 36 -10.08 -7.35 7.07
CA GLN A 36 -9.10 -7.91 6.14
C GLN A 36 -9.14 -7.22 4.76
N TYR A 37 -10.35 -6.93 4.27
CA TYR A 37 -10.53 -6.22 3.01
C TYR A 37 -10.05 -4.77 3.11
N GLN A 38 -10.29 -4.09 4.23
CA GLN A 38 -9.78 -2.74 4.50
C GLN A 38 -8.24 -2.71 4.51
N ASP A 39 -7.59 -3.69 5.13
CA ASP A 39 -6.14 -3.84 5.10
C ASP A 39 -5.62 -4.08 3.67
N TYR A 40 -6.31 -4.92 2.89
CA TYR A 40 -5.96 -5.15 1.49
C TYR A 40 -6.04 -3.87 0.64
N VAL A 41 -7.13 -3.12 0.76
CA VAL A 41 -7.30 -1.84 0.06
C VAL A 41 -6.23 -0.84 0.50
N THR A 42 -5.90 -0.80 1.79
CA THR A 42 -4.84 0.05 2.33
C THR A 42 -3.48 -0.29 1.72
N ARG A 43 -3.11 -1.58 1.66
CA ARG A 43 -1.87 -2.05 1.00
C ARG A 43 -1.84 -1.71 -0.50
N ALA A 44 -2.97 -1.84 -1.19
CA ALA A 44 -3.06 -1.51 -2.61
C ALA A 44 -2.80 0.00 -2.85
N LYS A 45 -3.38 0.86 -2.01
CA LYS A 45 -3.14 2.32 -2.07
C LYS A 45 -1.67 2.67 -1.79
N TRP A 46 -1.02 1.96 -0.88
CA TRP A 46 0.41 2.15 -0.58
C TRP A 46 1.30 1.93 -1.81
N GLN A 47 0.89 1.15 -2.81
CA GLN A 47 1.68 0.93 -4.02
C GLN A 47 1.93 2.22 -4.80
N GLU A 48 1.00 3.19 -4.80
CA GLU A 48 1.24 4.49 -5.44
C GLU A 48 2.39 5.26 -4.77
N ASN A 49 2.46 5.21 -3.43
CA ASN A 49 3.56 5.83 -2.68
C ASN A 49 4.90 5.14 -2.98
N ILE A 50 4.89 3.81 -3.06
CA ILE A 50 6.09 2.98 -3.31
C ILE A 50 6.64 3.23 -4.72
N VAL A 51 5.77 3.22 -5.74
CA VAL A 51 6.18 3.46 -7.13
C VAL A 51 6.77 4.86 -7.29
N ALA A 52 6.28 5.85 -6.54
CA ALA A 52 6.84 7.20 -6.56
C ALA A 52 8.27 7.28 -5.99
N MET A 53 8.72 6.30 -5.21
CA MET A 53 10.09 6.25 -4.68
C MET A 53 11.11 5.73 -5.70
N GLU A 54 10.70 4.92 -6.67
CA GLU A 54 11.59 4.32 -7.67
C GLU A 54 12.43 5.31 -8.50
N PRO A 55 11.89 6.42 -9.04
CA PRO A 55 12.74 7.39 -9.76
C PRO A 55 13.78 8.05 -8.86
N ILE A 56 13.48 8.22 -7.57
CA ILE A 56 14.44 8.77 -6.59
C ILE A 56 15.52 7.74 -6.25
N LYS A 57 15.15 6.45 -6.12
CA LYS A 57 16.12 5.36 -5.95
C LYS A 57 17.09 5.28 -7.13
N LEU A 58 16.59 5.43 -8.36
CA LEU A 58 17.42 5.46 -9.55
C LEU A 58 18.37 6.67 -9.54
N ALA A 59 17.85 7.88 -9.27
CA ALA A 59 18.68 9.08 -9.20
C ALA A 59 19.79 8.98 -8.14
N ILE A 60 19.48 8.40 -6.96
CA ILE A 60 20.49 8.12 -5.93
C ILE A 60 21.53 7.12 -6.43
N ALA A 61 21.10 6.06 -7.11
CA ALA A 61 22.01 5.05 -7.64
C ALA A 61 22.96 5.62 -8.71
N GLU A 62 22.46 6.48 -9.60
CA GLU A 62 23.28 7.17 -10.61
C GLU A 62 24.25 8.15 -9.94
N CYS A 63 23.77 8.95 -8.99
CA CYS A 63 24.61 9.87 -8.24
C CYS A 63 25.71 9.15 -7.46
N ALA A 64 25.39 8.05 -6.79
CA ALA A 64 26.36 7.28 -6.01
C ALA A 64 27.43 6.67 -6.92
N GLN A 65 27.06 6.18 -8.11
CA GLN A 65 28.02 5.70 -9.11
C GLN A 65 29.00 6.81 -9.55
N ASN A 66 28.52 8.03 -9.75
CA ASN A 66 29.35 9.17 -10.15
C ASN A 66 30.23 9.72 -9.03
N ASN A 67 29.92 9.40 -7.76
CA ASN A 67 30.61 9.93 -6.58
C ASN A 67 31.31 8.83 -5.77
N ALA A 68 31.75 7.75 -6.43
CA ALA A 68 32.48 6.64 -5.79
C ALA A 68 31.77 6.05 -4.55
N GLY A 69 30.43 6.06 -4.54
CA GLY A 69 29.60 5.57 -3.46
C GLY A 69 29.34 6.56 -2.31
N ASP A 70 29.82 7.80 -2.38
CA ASP A 70 29.57 8.81 -1.36
C ASP A 70 28.11 9.30 -1.39
N LEU A 71 27.28 8.73 -0.52
CA LEU A 71 25.87 9.11 -0.38
C LEU A 71 25.67 10.54 0.13
N THR A 72 26.68 11.18 0.73
CA THR A 72 26.57 12.58 1.15
C THR A 72 26.50 13.52 -0.06
N GLN A 73 26.89 13.07 -1.26
CA GLN A 73 26.68 13.80 -2.51
C GLN A 73 25.30 13.54 -3.12
N CYS A 74 24.48 12.66 -2.54
CA CYS A 74 23.24 12.15 -3.16
C CYS A 74 22.03 12.28 -2.23
N ASP A 75 22.12 13.12 -1.19
CA ASP A 75 21.21 13.15 -0.06
C ASP A 75 20.17 14.28 -0.08
N THR A 76 20.13 15.07 -1.17
CA THR A 76 19.18 16.17 -1.34
C THR A 76 18.65 16.25 -2.77
N ALA A 77 17.45 16.79 -2.93
CA ALA A 77 16.82 16.98 -4.24
C ALA A 77 17.69 17.82 -5.19
N THR A 78 18.35 18.86 -4.67
CA THR A 78 19.26 19.73 -5.44
C THR A 78 20.47 18.98 -5.96
N LYS A 79 21.13 18.16 -5.12
CA LYS A 79 22.30 17.38 -5.54
C LYS A 79 21.94 16.31 -6.56
N LEU A 80 20.74 15.74 -6.46
CA LEU A 80 20.21 14.77 -7.42
C LEU A 80 19.63 15.45 -8.68
N ASN A 81 19.46 16.77 -8.68
CA ASN A 81 18.75 17.52 -9.73
C ASN A 81 17.34 16.96 -10.03
N VAL A 82 16.58 16.64 -8.99
CA VAL A 82 15.21 16.09 -9.10
C VAL A 82 14.19 16.95 -8.37
N THR A 83 12.95 16.89 -8.83
CA THR A 83 11.79 17.34 -8.05
C THR A 83 11.23 16.15 -7.29
N LEU A 84 11.12 16.27 -5.96
CA LEU A 84 10.57 15.20 -5.13
C LEU A 84 9.05 15.06 -5.42
N PRO A 85 8.56 13.87 -5.80
CA PRO A 85 7.16 13.67 -6.13
C PRO A 85 6.28 13.73 -4.89
N THR A 86 5.01 14.12 -5.08
CA THR A 86 3.97 14.09 -4.06
C THR A 86 2.94 13.02 -4.43
N PRO A 87 3.13 11.75 -4.03
CA PRO A 87 2.18 10.70 -4.37
C PRO A 87 0.84 10.92 -3.65
N LYS A 88 -0.24 10.46 -4.27
CA LYS A 88 -1.63 10.70 -3.86
C LYS A 88 -1.95 10.33 -2.42
N TYR A 89 -1.34 9.26 -1.92
CA TYR A 89 -1.58 8.74 -0.58
C TYR A 89 -0.46 9.09 0.41
N ALA A 90 0.42 10.04 0.07
CA ALA A 90 1.35 10.64 1.01
C ALA A 90 0.83 11.98 1.54
N SER A 91 1.23 12.33 2.76
CA SER A 91 0.89 13.60 3.40
C SER A 91 1.67 14.79 2.86
N GLY A 92 2.54 14.58 1.87
CA GLY A 92 3.39 15.59 1.25
C GLY A 92 4.35 14.98 0.23
N ALA A 93 5.28 15.79 -0.27
CA ALA A 93 6.37 15.31 -1.10
C ALA A 93 7.20 14.25 -0.35
N LEU A 94 7.79 13.32 -1.09
CA LEU A 94 8.82 12.44 -0.53
C LEU A 94 9.92 13.29 0.10
N ALA A 95 10.51 12.82 1.20
CA ALA A 95 11.62 13.50 1.87
C ALA A 95 12.93 12.72 1.68
N LEU A 96 14.04 13.44 1.60
CA LEU A 96 15.38 12.87 1.65
C LEU A 96 16.06 13.25 2.96
N THR A 97 16.73 12.28 3.57
CA THR A 97 17.50 12.49 4.79
C THR A 97 18.95 12.79 4.44
N ALA A 98 19.45 13.93 4.90
CA ALA A 98 20.85 14.32 4.74
C ALA A 98 21.81 13.23 5.25
N SER A 99 23.01 13.17 4.68
CA SER A 99 24.09 12.20 4.91
C SER A 99 23.79 10.73 4.58
N THR A 100 22.52 10.31 4.61
CA THR A 100 22.13 8.91 4.40
C THR A 100 21.39 8.68 3.08
N ALA A 101 20.91 9.75 2.43
CA ALA A 101 20.03 9.69 1.26
C ALA A 101 18.78 8.82 1.48
N ALA A 102 18.33 8.66 2.73
CA ALA A 102 17.14 7.86 3.02
C ALA A 102 15.88 8.55 2.49
N ILE A 103 15.11 7.82 1.68
CA ILE A 103 13.86 8.29 1.08
C ILE A 103 12.73 7.97 2.05
N THR A 104 11.95 8.97 2.45
CA THR A 104 10.82 8.83 3.38
C THR A 104 9.51 9.18 2.71
N ALA A 105 8.53 8.28 2.80
CA ALA A 105 7.13 8.52 2.48
C ALA A 105 6.29 8.43 3.75
N THR A 106 5.52 9.48 4.05
CA THR A 106 4.55 9.49 5.15
C THR A 106 3.16 9.38 4.57
N GLY A 107 2.43 8.33 4.93
CA GLY A 107 1.09 8.08 4.43
C GLY A 107 0.05 9.08 4.98
N THR A 108 -1.04 9.27 4.25
CA THR A 108 -2.23 9.95 4.79
C THR A 108 -3.02 9.03 5.73
N SER A 109 -4.04 9.58 6.40
CA SER A 109 -4.98 8.78 7.21
C SER A 109 -5.71 7.71 6.39
N ALA A 110 -5.90 7.92 5.08
CA ALA A 110 -6.52 6.96 4.17
C ALA A 110 -5.68 5.68 3.97
N VAL A 111 -4.42 5.70 4.42
CA VAL A 111 -3.50 4.56 4.42
C VAL A 111 -2.87 4.29 5.78
N GLY A 112 -3.53 4.76 6.86
CA GLY A 112 -3.15 4.48 8.25
C GLY A 112 -2.02 5.36 8.81
N SER A 113 -1.63 6.44 8.11
CA SER A 113 -0.56 7.37 8.52
C SER A 113 0.79 6.70 8.83
N TYR A 114 1.04 5.53 8.23
CA TYR A 114 2.31 4.82 8.38
C TYR A 114 3.45 5.55 7.65
N THR A 115 4.67 5.25 8.06
CA THR A 115 5.91 5.79 7.49
C THR A 115 6.71 4.68 6.85
N LEU A 116 7.13 4.89 5.61
CA LEU A 116 8.00 4.01 4.85
C LEU A 116 9.32 4.73 4.60
N ILE A 117 10.42 4.17 5.07
CA ILE A 117 11.77 4.72 4.90
C ILE A 117 12.60 3.69 4.14
N MET A 118 13.17 4.09 3.02
CA MET A 118 14.12 3.28 2.25
C MET A 118 15.50 3.93 2.32
N THR A 119 16.44 3.27 2.98
CA THR A 119 17.81 3.76 3.16
C THR A 119 18.76 3.01 2.24
N PRO A 120 19.47 3.70 1.33
CA PRO A 120 20.46 3.06 0.48
C PRO A 120 21.68 2.65 1.31
N THR A 121 22.25 1.49 1.01
CA THR A 121 23.54 1.02 1.51
C THR A 121 24.39 0.65 0.29
N VAL A 122 25.49 1.38 0.11
CA VAL A 122 26.43 1.16 -0.98
C VAL A 122 27.45 0.11 -0.53
N ASN A 123 27.55 -0.99 -1.27
CA ASN A 123 28.65 -1.95 -1.17
C ASN A 123 29.57 -1.80 -2.39
N ALA A 124 30.67 -2.56 -2.42
CA ALA A 124 31.69 -2.45 -3.46
C ALA A 124 31.18 -2.57 -4.91
N THR A 125 30.07 -3.28 -5.13
CA THR A 125 29.53 -3.54 -6.48
C THR A 125 28.04 -3.25 -6.64
N ASN A 126 27.32 -2.95 -5.56
CA ASN A 126 25.87 -2.79 -5.62
C ASN A 126 25.36 -1.77 -4.60
N ILE A 127 24.15 -1.28 -4.86
CA ILE A 127 23.33 -0.59 -3.86
C ILE A 127 22.23 -1.55 -3.39
N THR A 128 22.09 -1.63 -2.08
CA THR A 128 21.00 -2.34 -1.39
C THR A 128 20.12 -1.33 -0.66
N TRP A 129 18.86 -1.67 -0.42
CA TRP A 129 17.90 -0.77 0.22
C TRP A 129 17.34 -1.41 1.48
N VAL A 130 17.63 -0.81 2.62
CA VAL A 130 17.09 -1.22 3.92
C VAL A 130 15.75 -0.52 4.12
N VAL A 131 14.72 -1.31 4.43
CA VAL A 131 13.37 -0.78 4.64
C VAL A 131 13.09 -0.67 6.13
N SER A 132 12.71 0.52 6.58
CA SER A 132 12.34 0.80 7.97
C SER A 132 11.11 1.71 8.07
N GLY A 133 10.74 2.07 9.31
CA GLY A 133 9.53 2.86 9.61
C GLY A 133 8.41 2.01 10.21
N THR A 134 7.19 2.54 10.19
CA THR A 134 6.00 1.89 10.79
C THR A 134 5.18 1.08 9.78
N CYS A 135 5.56 1.19 8.51
CA CYS A 135 4.95 0.53 7.36
C CYS A 135 5.48 -0.91 7.23
N THR A 136 4.71 -1.88 7.73
CA THR A 136 5.10 -3.31 7.74
C THR A 136 4.46 -4.09 6.59
N LYS A 137 4.83 -5.37 6.43
CA LYS A 137 4.23 -6.26 5.41
C LYS A 137 2.70 -6.32 5.51
N ALA A 138 2.18 -6.44 6.73
CA ALA A 138 0.74 -6.51 6.96
C ALA A 138 0.02 -5.21 6.56
N LYS A 139 0.66 -4.06 6.78
CA LYS A 139 0.08 -2.73 6.61
C LYS A 139 0.24 -2.16 5.21
N CYS A 140 1.39 -2.39 4.59
CA CYS A 140 1.79 -1.77 3.34
C CYS A 140 2.21 -2.75 2.25
N GLY A 141 2.37 -4.03 2.57
CA GLY A 141 2.81 -5.05 1.62
C GLY A 141 4.32 -5.13 1.40
N ILE A 142 5.13 -4.35 2.14
CA ILE A 142 6.59 -4.39 2.08
C ILE A 142 7.18 -5.00 3.35
N ASN A 143 8.14 -5.91 3.19
CA ASN A 143 8.91 -6.42 4.33
C ASN A 143 9.94 -5.36 4.77
N PRO A 144 9.99 -4.97 6.06
CA PRO A 144 11.20 -4.37 6.60
C PRO A 144 12.34 -5.40 6.42
N GLY A 145 13.44 -4.95 5.82
CA GLY A 145 14.64 -5.74 5.54
C GLY A 145 15.74 -5.36 6.50
#